data_AF-A0A510V184-F1
#
_entry.id   AF-A0A510V184-F1
#
_cell.length_a   1.000
_cell.length_b   1.000
_cell.length_c   1.000
_cell.angle_alpha   90.00
_cell.angle_beta   90.00
_cell.angle_gamma   90.00
#
_symmetry.space_group_name_H-M   'P 1'
#
loop_
_entity.id
_entity.type
_entity.pdbx_description
1 polymer ?
#
loop_
_entity_poly.entity_id
_entity_poly.type
_entity_poly.pdbx_seq_one_letter_code
_entity_poly.pdbx_strand_id
1 'polypeptide(L)'
;MTLRTRYEFTLPRGYVDRDGGVHRDGVMRLATARDELEPLRDPTVTGPDDPRLTIVVLARVVESLGTLSQVTPHEIEGLFAADLAYLQDFYGVINFGSQQEFEEFVAAQRALGQAPGVSSSDEAPAPAAASEPAPEAAPAAPAEAPLPRPGRAAIEEIRSEARH
;
A
#
# COMPACT_ATOMS: atom_id res chain seq x y z
N MET A 1 26.24 -20.71 -3.75
CA MET A 1 25.28 -19.75 -3.15
C MET A 1 24.45 -19.15 -4.26
N THR A 2 23.14 -19.09 -4.11
CA THR A 2 22.23 -18.45 -5.07
C THR A 2 22.14 -16.96 -4.78
N LEU A 3 22.36 -16.11 -5.79
CA LEU A 3 22.23 -14.66 -5.65
C LEU A 3 20.75 -14.31 -5.45
N ARG A 4 20.43 -13.55 -4.38
CA ARG A 4 19.10 -12.95 -4.20
C ARG A 4 19.02 -11.73 -5.09
N THR A 5 18.03 -11.70 -5.98
CA THR A 5 17.84 -10.58 -6.93
C THR A 5 16.51 -9.86 -6.74
N ARG A 6 15.67 -10.31 -5.80
CA ARG A 6 14.34 -9.78 -5.48
C ARG A 6 14.20 -9.53 -3.99
N TYR A 7 13.62 -8.38 -3.67
CA TYR A 7 13.49 -7.87 -2.32
C TYR A 7 12.06 -7.38 -2.12
N GLU A 8 11.44 -7.86 -1.05
CA GLU A 8 10.10 -7.44 -0.66
C GLU A 8 10.19 -6.13 0.12
N PHE A 9 9.21 -5.26 -0.06
CA PHE A 9 9.06 -4.03 0.68
C PHE A 9 7.59 -3.79 1.04
N THR A 10 7.37 -2.95 2.06
CA THR A 10 6.04 -2.46 2.43
C THR A 10 6.10 -0.95 2.49
N LEU A 11 5.24 -0.26 1.74
CA LEU A 11 5.14 1.18 1.75
C LEU A 11 4.61 1.69 3.12
N PRO A 12 5.23 2.74 3.69
CA PRO A 12 4.76 3.36 4.94
C PRO A 12 3.27 3.75 4.93
N ARG A 13 2.76 4.37 3.86
CA ARG A 13 1.34 4.73 3.73
C ARG A 13 0.64 3.90 2.66
N GLY A 14 1.29 3.70 1.52
CA GLY A 14 0.75 2.93 0.39
C GLY A 14 0.32 3.78 -0.79
N TYR A 15 0.24 3.14 -1.95
CA TYR A 15 -0.36 3.69 -3.15
C TYR A 15 -1.88 3.55 -3.09
N VAL A 16 -2.61 4.63 -3.37
CA VAL A 16 -4.07 4.60 -3.49
C VAL A 16 -4.44 4.59 -4.97
N ASP A 17 -5.09 3.51 -5.41
CA ASP A 17 -5.54 3.40 -6.80
C ASP A 17 -6.79 4.25 -7.08
N ARG A 18 -7.26 4.21 -8.33
CA ARG A 18 -8.43 4.99 -8.76
C ARG A 18 -9.75 4.49 -8.17
N ASP A 19 -9.80 3.24 -7.74
CA ASP A 19 -10.96 2.58 -7.14
C ASP A 19 -10.96 2.73 -5.60
N GLY A 20 -9.94 3.39 -5.03
CA GLY A 20 -9.76 3.60 -3.59
C GLY A 20 -9.07 2.43 -2.87
N GLY A 21 -8.56 1.45 -3.62
CA GLY A 21 -7.73 0.37 -3.09
C GLY A 21 -6.38 0.87 -2.61
N VAL A 22 -5.88 0.32 -1.50
CA VAL A 22 -4.57 0.67 -0.94
C VAL A 22 -3.60 -0.48 -1.14
N HIS A 23 -2.48 -0.19 -1.82
CA HIS A 23 -1.42 -1.15 -2.11
C HIS A 23 -0.15 -0.77 -1.36
N ARG A 24 0.33 -1.66 -0.49
CA ARG A 24 1.51 -1.39 0.35
C ARG A 24 2.65 -2.36 0.08
N ASP A 25 2.35 -3.65 0.00
CA ASP A 25 3.35 -4.68 -0.17
C ASP A 25 3.76 -4.80 -1.63
N GLY A 26 5.07 -4.89 -1.89
CA GLY A 26 5.60 -4.96 -3.25
C GLY A 26 6.92 -5.69 -3.33
N VAL A 27 7.35 -5.95 -4.55
CA VAL A 27 8.62 -6.61 -4.85
C VAL A 27 9.44 -5.71 -5.75
N MET A 28 10.69 -5.45 -5.37
CA MET A 28 11.68 -4.78 -6.20
C MET A 28 12.77 -5.76 -6.57
N ARG A 29 13.19 -5.75 -7.84
CA ARG A 29 14.39 -6.47 -8.29
C ARG A 29 15.61 -5.56 -8.27
N LEU A 30 16.79 -6.17 -8.23
CA LEU A 30 18.03 -5.43 -8.50
C LEU A 30 17.96 -4.75 -9.87
N ALA A 31 18.43 -3.52 -9.90
CA ALA A 31 18.56 -2.73 -11.11
C ALA A 31 19.65 -3.33 -11.99
N THR A 32 19.43 -3.28 -13.29
CA THR A 32 20.47 -3.58 -14.28
C THR A 32 21.02 -2.27 -14.82
N ALA A 33 22.21 -2.30 -15.41
CA ALA A 33 22.75 -1.12 -16.10
C ALA A 33 21.81 -0.59 -17.19
N ARG A 34 20.96 -1.44 -17.77
CA ARG A 34 19.94 -1.01 -18.74
C ARG A 34 18.85 -0.17 -18.09
N ASP A 35 18.45 -0.48 -16.87
CA ASP A 35 17.41 0.28 -16.16
C ASP A 35 17.86 1.71 -15.87
N GLU A 36 19.15 1.91 -15.60
CA GLU A 36 19.76 3.22 -15.35
C GLU A 36 20.02 4.03 -16.63
N LEU A 37 20.49 3.37 -17.69
CA LEU A 37 20.97 4.06 -18.88
C LEU A 37 19.90 4.28 -19.95
N GLU A 38 18.90 3.42 -20.04
CA GLU A 38 17.84 3.56 -21.04
C GLU A 38 17.04 4.87 -20.89
N PRO A 39 16.62 5.28 -19.67
CA PRO A 39 15.82 6.50 -19.53
C PRO A 39 16.58 7.78 -19.90
N LEU A 40 17.91 7.81 -19.75
CA LEU A 40 18.76 8.92 -20.18
C LEU A 40 18.78 9.15 -21.70
N ARG A 41 18.27 8.18 -22.48
CA ARG A 41 18.14 8.32 -23.94
C ARG A 41 16.80 8.97 -24.33
N ASP A 42 15.86 9.10 -23.39
CA ASP A 42 14.58 9.74 -23.65
C ASP A 42 14.76 11.26 -23.74
N PRO A 43 14.30 11.91 -24.82
CA PRO A 43 14.42 13.36 -24.99
C PRO A 43 13.67 14.18 -23.94
N THR A 44 12.76 13.57 -23.17
CA THR A 44 12.03 14.21 -22.07
C THR A 44 12.81 14.23 -20.75
N VAL A 45 13.94 13.51 -20.67
CA VAL A 45 14.84 13.51 -19.50
C VAL A 45 15.99 14.48 -19.79
N THR A 46 16.10 15.51 -18.97
CA THR A 46 17.04 16.62 -19.22
C THR A 46 18.48 16.23 -18.86
N GLY A 47 18.67 15.22 -18.01
CA GLY A 47 19.98 14.73 -17.59
C GLY A 47 19.92 13.76 -16.40
N PRO A 48 21.08 13.41 -15.82
CA PRO A 48 21.17 12.47 -14.70
C PRO A 48 20.57 12.98 -13.37
N ASP A 49 20.40 14.29 -13.24
CA ASP A 49 19.83 14.92 -12.04
C ASP A 49 18.32 15.21 -12.17
N ASP A 50 17.69 14.78 -13.27
CA ASP A 50 16.27 15.02 -13.53
C ASP A 50 15.40 14.12 -12.62
N PRO A 51 14.49 14.66 -11.80
CA PRO A 51 13.60 13.85 -10.96
C PRO A 51 12.77 12.82 -11.73
N ARG A 52 12.49 13.05 -13.02
CA ARG A 52 11.79 12.07 -13.89
C ARG A 52 12.61 10.80 -14.09
N LEU A 53 13.95 10.88 -14.07
CA LEU A 53 14.82 9.71 -14.20
C LEU A 53 14.54 8.71 -13.07
N THR A 54 14.52 9.19 -11.83
CA THR A 54 14.24 8.36 -10.65
C THR A 54 12.90 7.65 -10.75
N ILE A 55 11.86 8.36 -11.20
CA ILE A 55 10.52 7.79 -11.37
C ILE A 55 10.54 6.65 -12.40
N VAL A 56 11.19 6.87 -13.54
CA VAL A 56 11.27 5.85 -14.61
C VAL A 56 12.09 4.65 -14.18
N VAL A 57 13.19 4.85 -13.46
CA VAL A 57 14.00 3.76 -12.90
C VAL A 57 13.17 2.93 -11.92
N LEU A 58 12.51 3.58 -10.95
CA LEU A 58 11.67 2.90 -9.95
C LEU A 58 10.55 2.09 -10.62
N ALA A 59 9.86 2.66 -11.61
CA ALA A 59 8.82 1.96 -12.36
C ALA A 59 9.34 0.69 -13.08
N ARG A 60 10.61 0.64 -13.47
CA ARG A 60 11.21 -0.52 -14.14
C ARG A 60 11.63 -1.64 -13.20
N VAL A 61 11.97 -1.30 -11.96
CA VAL A 61 12.54 -2.25 -10.98
C VAL A 61 11.52 -2.74 -9.97
N VAL A 62 10.41 -2.02 -9.77
CA VAL A 62 9.28 -2.53 -8.99
C VAL A 62 8.49 -3.51 -9.86
N GLU A 63 8.55 -4.80 -9.53
CA GLU A 63 7.87 -5.87 -10.27
C GLU A 63 6.39 -5.98 -9.89
N SER A 64 6.03 -5.66 -8.64
CA SER A 64 4.64 -5.67 -8.18
C SER A 64 4.39 -4.70 -7.03
N LEU A 65 3.14 -4.26 -6.90
CA LEU A 65 2.65 -3.44 -5.78
C LEU A 65 1.19 -3.80 -5.47
N GLY A 66 0.96 -4.51 -4.38
CA GLY A 66 -0.33 -5.05 -3.98
C GLY A 66 -0.87 -6.01 -5.05
N THR A 67 -2.02 -5.67 -5.62
CA THR A 67 -2.65 -6.44 -6.71
C THR A 67 -2.13 -6.04 -8.09
N LEU A 68 -1.28 -5.01 -8.18
CA LEU A 68 -0.71 -4.53 -9.44
C LEU A 68 0.48 -5.41 -9.80
N SER A 69 0.33 -6.20 -10.87
CA SER A 69 1.38 -7.07 -11.40
C SER A 69 2.38 -6.35 -12.32
N GLN A 70 2.11 -5.08 -12.63
CA GLN A 70 2.96 -4.19 -13.40
C GLN A 70 2.82 -2.80 -12.80
N VAL A 71 3.96 -2.16 -12.50
CA VAL A 71 4.01 -0.80 -11.98
C VAL A 71 4.55 0.09 -13.10
N THR A 72 3.85 1.17 -13.40
CA THR A 72 4.26 2.14 -14.43
C THR A 72 4.68 3.45 -13.77
N PRO A 73 5.29 4.40 -14.52
CA PRO A 73 5.60 5.72 -13.99
C PRO A 73 4.38 6.43 -13.39
N HIS A 74 3.17 6.16 -13.88
CA HIS A 74 1.94 6.75 -13.36
C HIS A 74 1.67 6.34 -11.90
N GLU A 75 1.89 5.07 -11.53
CA GLU A 75 1.70 4.61 -10.16
C GLU A 75 2.78 5.21 -9.23
N ILE A 76 4.03 5.28 -9.70
CA ILE A 76 5.14 5.88 -8.95
C ILE A 76 4.91 7.40 -8.73
N GLU A 77 4.44 8.12 -9.76
CA GLU A 77 4.07 9.54 -9.66
C GLU A 77 2.88 9.76 -8.70
N GLY A 78 2.01 8.77 -8.55
CA GLY A 78 0.85 8.82 -7.65
C GLY A 78 1.15 8.47 -6.20
N LEU A 79 2.38 8.11 -5.86
CA LEU A 79 2.77 7.82 -4.47
C LEU A 79 2.76 9.08 -3.60
N PHE A 80 2.48 8.91 -2.30
CA PHE A 80 2.78 9.97 -1.35
C PHE A 80 4.28 10.24 -1.31
N ALA A 81 4.67 11.48 -1.05
CA ALA A 81 6.08 11.86 -0.97
C ALA A 81 6.91 11.00 0.00
N ALA A 82 6.31 10.56 1.11
CA ALA A 82 6.96 9.66 2.08
C ALA A 82 7.23 8.27 1.49
N ASP A 83 6.31 7.73 0.68
CA ASP A 83 6.46 6.43 0.04
C ASP A 83 7.44 6.50 -1.14
N LEU A 84 7.43 7.61 -1.89
CA LEU A 84 8.42 7.84 -2.94
C LEU A 84 9.84 7.97 -2.37
N ALA A 85 10.02 8.69 -1.25
CA ALA A 85 11.29 8.77 -0.55
C ALA A 85 11.73 7.39 -0.05
N TYR A 86 10.81 6.64 0.55
CA TYR A 86 11.05 5.27 0.98
C TYR A 86 11.56 4.36 -0.16
N LEU A 87 10.93 4.42 -1.34
CA LEU A 87 11.37 3.62 -2.49
C LEU A 87 12.74 4.03 -3.02
N GLN A 88 13.08 5.33 -2.98
CA GLN A 88 14.41 5.83 -3.35
C GLN A 88 15.48 5.28 -2.40
N ASP A 89 15.23 5.34 -1.09
CA ASP A 89 16.15 4.81 -0.08
C ASP A 89 16.30 3.29 -0.24
N PHE A 90 15.18 2.57 -0.38
CA PHE A 90 15.19 1.12 -0.56
C PHE A 90 15.97 0.71 -1.82
N TYR A 91 15.73 1.41 -2.93
CA TYR A 91 16.45 1.21 -4.18
C TYR A 91 17.97 1.41 -3.97
N GLY A 92 18.36 2.47 -3.27
CA GLY A 92 19.77 2.76 -2.99
C GLY A 92 20.42 1.64 -2.17
N VAL A 93 19.75 1.20 -1.11
CA VAL A 93 20.24 0.16 -0.20
C VAL A 93 20.41 -1.19 -0.91
N ILE A 94 19.45 -1.64 -1.72
CA ILE A 94 19.56 -2.95 -2.37
C ILE A 94 20.59 -2.99 -3.51
N ASN A 95 20.83 -1.86 -4.20
CA ASN A 95 21.71 -1.80 -5.37
C ASN A 95 23.14 -1.37 -5.03
N PHE A 96 23.33 -0.53 -4.03
CA PHE A 96 24.62 0.07 -3.69
C PHE A 96 25.03 -0.13 -2.22
N GLY A 97 24.10 -0.55 -1.37
CA GLY A 97 24.36 -0.84 0.03
C GLY A 97 24.99 -2.20 0.27
N SER A 98 25.51 -2.36 1.50
CA SER A 98 25.97 -3.60 2.08
C SER A 98 24.81 -4.41 2.67
N GLN A 99 25.07 -5.68 2.96
CA GLN A 99 24.11 -6.55 3.64
C GLN A 99 23.70 -5.99 5.01
N GLN A 100 24.61 -5.31 5.72
CA GLN A 100 24.34 -4.71 7.03
C GLN A 100 23.38 -3.53 6.90
N GLU A 101 23.62 -2.63 5.96
CA GLU A 101 22.73 -1.49 5.69
C GLU A 101 21.33 -1.96 5.29
N PHE A 102 21.23 -3.04 4.52
CA PHE A 102 19.94 -3.67 4.20
C PHE A 102 19.21 -4.19 5.45
N GLU A 103 19.92 -4.90 6.32
CA GLU A 103 19.36 -5.45 7.56
C GLU A 103 18.91 -4.34 8.52
N GLU A 104 19.69 -3.28 8.64
CA GLU A 104 19.37 -2.08 9.43
C GLU A 104 18.14 -1.36 8.88
N PHE A 105 18.06 -1.19 7.56
CA PHE A 105 16.91 -0.59 6.89
C PHE A 105 15.62 -1.38 7.16
N VAL A 106 15.68 -2.71 7.02
CA VAL A 106 14.54 -3.60 7.31
C VAL A 106 14.15 -3.55 8.79
N ALA A 107 15.12 -3.48 9.71
CA ALA A 107 14.86 -3.35 11.14
C ALA A 107 14.17 -2.02 11.48
N ALA A 108 14.61 -0.90 10.89
CA ALA A 108 14.00 0.41 11.06
C ALA A 108 12.55 0.42 10.55
N GLN A 109 12.30 -0.20 9.40
CA GLN A 109 10.96 -0.41 8.84
C GLN A 109 10.03 -1.17 9.79
N ARG A 110 10.49 -2.29 10.38
CA ARG A 110 9.69 -3.03 11.37
C ARG A 110 9.38 -2.17 12.60
N ALA A 111 10.34 -1.38 13.08
CA ALA A 111 10.11 -0.50 14.23
C ALA A 111 9.06 0.57 13.93
N LEU A 112 9.05 1.14 12.71
CA LEU A 112 8.03 2.09 12.26
C LEU A 112 6.64 1.44 12.11
N GLY A 113 6.59 0.21 11.60
CA GLY A 113 5.34 -0.57 11.48
C GLY A 113 4.77 -1.06 12.82
N GLN A 114 5.61 -1.18 13.85
CA GLN A 114 5.23 -1.58 15.22
C GLN A 114 4.91 -0.39 16.14
N ALA A 115 4.76 0.83 15.59
CA ALA A 115 4.40 2.00 16.39
C ALA A 115 3.13 1.73 17.23
N PRO A 116 3.11 2.14 18.52
CA PRO A 116 2.03 1.80 19.43
C PRO A 116 0.74 2.49 18.99
N GLY A 117 -0.18 1.73 18.38
CA GLY A 117 -1.47 2.24 17.92
C GLY A 117 -2.14 1.47 16.78
N VAL A 118 -1.43 0.58 16.09
CA VAL A 118 -2.02 -0.31 15.09
C VAL A 118 -1.65 -1.76 15.42
N SER A 119 -2.42 -2.37 16.33
CA SER A 119 -2.47 -3.82 16.42
C SER A 119 -2.98 -4.36 15.09
N SER A 120 -2.10 -4.97 14.31
CA SER A 120 -2.50 -6.04 13.41
C SER A 120 -3.10 -7.13 14.30
N SER A 121 -4.43 -7.14 14.38
CA SER A 121 -5.18 -8.21 14.98
C SER A 121 -5.08 -9.42 14.07
N ASP A 122 -4.00 -10.19 14.21
CA ASP A 122 -3.98 -11.58 13.77
C ASP A 122 -3.13 -12.41 14.72
N GLU A 123 -3.63 -12.52 15.95
CA GLU A 123 -3.33 -13.67 16.78
C GLU A 123 -4.67 -14.34 17.08
N ALA A 124 -5.09 -15.22 16.17
CA ALA A 124 -6.16 -16.15 16.44
C ALA A 124 -5.70 -17.10 17.56
N PRO A 125 -6.34 -17.13 18.74
CA PRO A 125 -6.10 -18.21 19.67
C PRO A 125 -6.85 -19.43 19.12
N ALA A 126 -6.12 -20.47 18.75
CA ALA A 126 -6.70 -21.78 18.49
C ALA A 126 -7.45 -22.27 19.74
N PRO A 127 -8.74 -22.64 19.68
CA PRO A 127 -9.36 -23.38 20.76
C PRO A 127 -9.08 -24.86 20.57
N ALA A 128 -8.43 -25.43 21.59
CA ALA A 128 -8.23 -26.86 21.75
C ALA A 128 -9.55 -27.63 21.70
N ALA A 129 -9.51 -28.79 21.06
CA ALA A 129 -10.59 -29.75 21.02
C ALA A 129 -10.89 -30.32 22.42
N ALA A 130 -12.17 -30.31 22.80
CA ALA A 130 -12.72 -31.27 23.76
C ALA A 130 -14.20 -31.52 23.42
N SER A 131 -14.49 -32.80 23.16
CA SER A 131 -15.80 -33.37 22.83
C SER A 131 -16.79 -33.30 24.00
N GLU A 132 -18.09 -33.13 23.72
CA GLU A 132 -19.19 -34.09 23.98
C GLU A 132 -20.60 -33.47 23.75
N PRO A 133 -21.65 -34.28 23.50
CA PRO A 133 -22.89 -33.84 22.84
C PRO A 133 -24.12 -33.60 23.76
N ALA A 134 -25.18 -33.05 23.15
CA ALA A 134 -26.49 -32.57 23.63
C ALA A 134 -27.36 -33.59 24.43
N PRO A 135 -28.54 -33.25 25.04
CA PRO A 135 -29.79 -32.74 24.39
C PRO A 135 -30.49 -31.62 25.22
N GLU A 136 -31.63 -30.96 24.90
CA GLU A 136 -32.97 -31.41 24.49
C GLU A 136 -33.92 -30.20 24.17
N ALA A 137 -35.02 -30.52 23.47
CA ALA A 137 -36.08 -29.74 22.79
C ALA A 137 -36.88 -28.66 23.59
N ALA A 138 -37.18 -27.45 23.04
CA ALA A 138 -38.41 -26.98 22.30
C ALA A 138 -39.52 -26.32 23.18
N PRO A 139 -40.57 -25.59 22.69
CA PRO A 139 -40.79 -24.84 21.44
C PRO A 139 -41.44 -23.41 21.56
N ALA A 140 -41.39 -22.65 20.44
CA ALA A 140 -42.35 -21.71 19.80
C ALA A 140 -43.32 -20.75 20.56
N ALA A 141 -43.35 -19.46 20.14
CA ALA A 141 -44.54 -18.70 19.70
C ALA A 141 -44.18 -17.29 19.12
N PRO A 142 -45.05 -16.63 18.31
CA PRO A 142 -44.62 -15.73 17.23
C PRO A 142 -45.08 -14.24 17.31
N ALA A 143 -44.58 -13.47 16.34
CA ALA A 143 -45.15 -12.28 15.66
C ALA A 143 -45.31 -10.95 16.43
N GLU A 144 -44.74 -9.86 15.88
CA GLU A 144 -45.48 -8.62 15.54
C GLU A 144 -44.63 -7.60 14.75
N ALA A 145 -45.23 -7.09 13.67
CA ALA A 145 -45.01 -5.80 13.01
C ALA A 145 -46.44 -5.23 12.75
N PRO A 146 -46.70 -3.98 12.26
CA PRO A 146 -45.81 -2.90 11.76
C PRO A 146 -46.28 -1.44 12.13
N LEU A 147 -45.73 -0.44 11.40
CA LEU A 147 -46.29 0.90 11.02
C LEU A 147 -45.85 2.15 11.85
N PRO A 148 -46.02 3.39 11.34
CA PRO A 148 -45.52 3.95 10.07
C PRO A 148 -44.78 5.31 10.27
N ARG A 149 -44.13 5.81 9.21
CA ARG A 149 -43.51 7.15 9.15
C ARG A 149 -44.55 8.26 8.93
N PRO A 150 -44.29 9.46 9.46
CA PRO A 150 -44.38 10.71 8.68
C PRO A 150 -43.07 11.53 8.88
N GLY A 151 -42.62 12.46 8.05
CA GLY A 151 -43.13 13.17 6.89
C GLY A 151 -42.07 14.24 6.53
N ARG A 152 -42.09 14.71 5.28
CA ARG A 152 -41.14 15.63 4.62
C ARG A 152 -40.92 17.00 5.31
N ALA A 153 -39.70 17.53 5.17
CA ALA A 153 -39.37 18.90 4.70
C ALA A 153 -37.85 18.89 4.36
N ALA A 154 -37.29 19.22 3.19
CA ALA A 154 -37.48 20.31 2.23
C ALA A 154 -37.18 21.70 2.83
N ILE A 155 -35.89 22.09 2.86
CA ILE A 155 -35.37 23.47 2.99
C ILE A 155 -34.04 23.47 2.22
N GLU A 156 -34.03 23.88 0.95
CA GLU A 156 -33.79 25.24 0.42
C GLU A 156 -32.31 25.64 0.36
N GLU A 157 -31.85 25.64 -0.88
CA GLU A 157 -30.64 26.21 -1.46
C GLU A 157 -30.55 27.72 -1.15
N ILE A 158 -29.42 28.18 -0.62
CA ILE A 158 -29.06 29.60 -0.68
C ILE A 158 -27.89 29.74 -1.64
N ARG A 159 -28.20 30.27 -2.81
CA ARG A 159 -27.27 30.85 -3.78
C ARG A 159 -27.49 32.37 -3.75
N SER A 160 -26.44 33.15 -3.47
CA SER A 160 -26.42 34.61 -3.77
C SER A 160 -25.06 35.22 -3.37
N GLU A 161 -24.19 35.46 -4.36
CA GLU A 161 -23.68 36.77 -4.82
C GLU A 161 -22.60 37.40 -3.90
N ALA A 162 -21.35 37.57 -4.36
CA ALA A 162 -20.87 38.53 -5.37
C ALA A 162 -21.18 39.99 -5.01
N ARG A 163 -20.15 40.70 -4.53
CA ARG A 163 -19.90 42.16 -4.44
C ARG A 163 -18.73 42.33 -3.45
N HIS A 164 -17.65 43.07 -3.68
CA HIS A 164 -17.33 44.22 -4.54
C HIS A 164 -15.98 44.02 -5.25
#